data_AF-X0VSM6-F1
#
_entry.id   AF-X0VSM6-F1
#
_cell.length_a   1.000
_cell.length_b   1.000
_cell.length_c   1.000
_cell.angle_alpha   90.00
_cell.angle_beta   90.00
_cell.angle_gamma   90.00
#
_symmetry.space_group_name_H-M   'P 1'
#
loop_
_entity.id
_entity.type
_entity.pdbx_description
1 polymer ?
#
loop_
_entity_poly.entity_id
_entity_poly.type
_entity_poly.pdbx_seq_one_letter_code
_entity_poly.pdbx_strand_id
1 'polypeptide(L)'
;FANQGITVIQQNDNIEGGLIPGMEIKQYSFEKGDALEDELKSFVKAVRRREAPEVTGQMGRDALKIALSIMKQISDTSSRFLR
;
A
#
# COMPACT_ATOMS: atom_id res chain seq x y z
N PHE A 1 -0.63 9.70 18.24
CA PHE A 1 -0.47 9.16 16.87
C PHE A 1 0.48 7.97 16.94
N ALA A 2 0.05 6.80 16.45
CA ALA A 2 0.84 5.56 16.52
C ALA A 2 2.19 5.73 15.81
N ASN A 3 3.25 5.08 16.32
CA ASN A 3 4.50 4.97 15.57
C ASN A 3 4.23 4.28 14.23
N GLN A 4 4.71 4.86 13.13
CA GLN A 4 4.65 4.28 11.78
C GLN A 4 5.67 3.15 11.68
N GLY A 5 5.41 2.06 12.39
CA GLY A 5 6.27 0.89 12.39
C GLY A 5 5.44 -0.37 12.24
N ILE A 6 5.99 -1.35 11.51
CA ILE A 6 5.41 -2.67 11.37
C ILE A 6 6.35 -3.65 12.03
N THR A 7 5.82 -4.47 12.95
CA THR A 7 6.54 -5.64 13.46
C THR A 7 6.04 -6.86 12.70
N VAL A 8 6.93 -7.51 11.98
CA VAL A 8 6.65 -8.77 11.28
C VAL A 8 7.25 -9.90 12.11
N ILE A 9 6.39 -10.84 12.51
CA ILE A 9 6.80 -12.09 13.16
C ILE A 9 6.51 -13.20 12.16
N GLN A 10 7.53 -13.97 11.81
CA GLN A 10 7.41 -15.06 10.85
C GLN A 10 8.21 -16.27 11.30
N GLN A 11 7.72 -17.46 11.00
CA GLN A 11 8.47 -18.68 11.28
C GLN A 11 9.74 -18.71 10.43
N ASN A 12 10.86 -19.01 11.07
CA ASN A 12 12.12 -19.21 10.42
C ASN A 12 12.90 -20.29 11.18
N ASP A 13 12.90 -21.49 10.61
CA ASP A 13 13.49 -22.68 11.23
C ASP A 13 15.03 -22.60 11.34
N ASN A 14 15.65 -21.58 10.76
CA ASN A 14 17.09 -21.32 10.88
C ASN A 14 17.46 -20.47 12.12
N ILE A 15 16.49 -20.08 12.95
CA ILE A 15 16.71 -19.24 14.14
C ILE A 15 16.44 -20.05 15.41
N GLU A 16 17.50 -20.67 15.95
CA GLU A 16 17.41 -21.49 17.17
C GLU A 16 17.53 -20.67 18.47
N GLY A 17 17.99 -19.42 18.41
CA GLY A 17 18.29 -18.58 19.59
C GLY A 17 17.48 -17.28 19.71
N GLY A 18 16.35 -17.16 18.99
CA GLY A 18 15.52 -15.97 19.00
C GLY A 18 14.71 -15.79 20.30
N LEU A 19 14.16 -14.58 20.52
CA LEU A 19 13.28 -14.26 21.66
C LEU A 19 12.10 -15.25 21.76
N ILE A 20 11.63 -15.71 20.61
CA ILE A 20 10.71 -16.82 20.46
C ILE A 20 11.43 -17.86 19.58
N PRO A 21 11.67 -19.10 20.07
CA PRO A 21 12.36 -20.13 19.28
C PRO A 21 11.66 -20.40 17.95
N GLY A 22 12.42 -20.49 16.85
CA GLY A 22 11.89 -20.73 15.51
C GLY A 22 11.13 -19.56 14.88
N MET A 23 11.15 -18.37 15.50
CA MET A 23 10.48 -17.18 14.98
C MET A 23 11.47 -16.04 14.76
N GLU A 24 11.43 -15.46 13.56
CA GLU A 24 12.12 -14.23 13.22
C GLU A 24 11.21 -13.03 13.50
N ILE A 25 11.72 -12.04 14.22
CA ILE A 25 11.02 -10.78 14.50
C ILE A 25 11.77 -9.66 13.78
N LYS A 26 11.12 -9.01 12.82
CA LYS A 26 11.64 -7.84 12.10
C LYS A 26 10.80 -6.62 12.42
N GLN A 27 11.47 -5.54 12.82
CA GLN A 27 10.83 -4.25 13.01
C GLN A 27 11.20 -3.32 11.86
N TYR A 28 10.20 -2.88 11.13
CA TYR A 28 10.32 -1.86 10.09
C TYR A 28 9.82 -0.54 10.65
N SER A 29 10.60 0.51 10.46
CA SER A 29 10.21 1.88 10.74
C SER A 29 10.14 2.65 9.44
N PHE A 30 9.06 3.40 9.25
CA PHE A 30 8.87 4.24 8.07
C PHE A 30 9.13 5.68 8.44
N GLU A 31 9.85 6.40 7.58
CA GLU A 31 10.08 7.81 7.77
C GLU A 31 8.76 8.58 7.71
N LYS A 32 8.64 9.59 8.57
CA LYS A 32 7.51 10.51 8.51
C LYS A 32 7.71 11.42 7.30
N GLY A 33 6.85 11.27 6.30
CA GLY A 33 6.74 12.17 5.15
C GLY A 33 5.35 12.80 5.06
N ASP A 34 5.27 13.93 4.35
CA ASP A 34 4.01 14.51 3.91
C ASP A 34 3.75 14.07 2.47
N ALA A 35 2.96 13.00 2.33
CA ALA A 35 2.66 12.41 1.04
C ALA A 35 1.96 13.40 0.08
N LEU A 36 1.18 14.35 0.61
CA LEU A 36 0.49 15.34 -0.22
C LEU A 36 1.47 16.39 -0.73
N GLU A 37 2.38 16.87 0.12
CA GLU A 37 3.44 17.79 -0.30
C GLU A 37 4.32 17.18 -1.40
N ASP A 38 4.70 15.91 -1.25
CA ASP A 38 5.52 15.18 -2.22
C ASP A 38 4.78 14.98 -3.55
N GLU A 39 3.49 14.63 -3.52
CA GLU A 39 2.66 14.49 -4.71
C GLU A 39 2.55 15.82 -5.48
N LEU A 40 2.29 16.92 -4.77
CA LEU A 40 2.18 18.25 -5.39
C LEU A 40 3.50 18.71 -6.00
N LYS A 41 4.64 18.47 -5.34
CA LYS A 41 5.98 18.75 -5.89
C LYS A 41 6.23 17.94 -7.16
N SER A 42 5.89 16.65 -7.16
CA SER A 42 6.03 15.76 -8.31
C SER A 42 5.19 16.24 -9.49
N PHE A 43 3.92 16.60 -9.25
CA PHE A 43 3.03 17.15 -10.26
C PHE A 43 3.59 18.43 -10.90
N VAL A 44 3.97 19.43 -10.09
CA VAL A 44 4.50 20.69 -10.59
C VAL A 44 5.80 20.46 -11.39
N LYS A 45 6.66 19.55 -10.95
CA LYS A 45 7.88 19.18 -11.68
C LYS A 45 7.55 18.61 -13.06
N ALA A 46 6.64 17.64 -13.15
CA ALA A 46 6.24 17.02 -14.41
C ALA A 46 5.69 18.05 -15.40
N VAL A 47 4.83 18.96 -14.93
CA VAL A 47 4.28 20.06 -15.74
C VAL A 47 5.37 21.00 -16.23
N ARG A 48 6.23 21.48 -15.33
CA ARG A 48 7.30 22.44 -15.67
C ARG A 48 8.30 21.86 -16.67
N ARG A 49 8.63 20.57 -16.54
CA ARG A 49 9.63 19.90 -17.39
C ARG A 49 9.03 19.25 -18.63
N ARG A 50 7.71 19.21 -18.75
CA ARG A 50 6.99 18.46 -19.79
C ARG A 50 7.41 16.98 -19.82
N GLU A 51 7.60 16.43 -18.64
CA GLU A 51 7.94 15.01 -18.44
C GLU A 51 6.66 14.22 -18.15
N ALA A 52 6.69 12.91 -18.43
CA ALA A 52 5.59 12.03 -18.04
C ALA A 52 5.49 12.01 -16.50
N PRO A 53 4.29 12.25 -15.92
CA PRO A 53 4.10 12.13 -14.48
C PRO A 53 4.21 10.67 -14.05
N GLU A 54 4.57 10.45 -12.79
CA GLU A 54 4.64 9.11 -12.18
C GLU A 54 3.31 8.36 -12.26
N VAL A 55 2.20 9.08 -12.09
CA VAL A 55 0.85 8.57 -12.30
C VAL A 55 0.20 9.35 -13.44
N THR A 56 -0.05 8.67 -14.56
CA THR A 56 -0.75 9.27 -15.70
C THR A 56 -2.27 9.22 -15.51
N GLY A 57 -2.99 10.07 -16.25
CA GLY A 57 -4.45 10.00 -16.27
C GLY A 57 -5.01 8.67 -16.79
N GLN A 58 -4.29 7.98 -17.69
CA GLN A 58 -4.68 6.65 -18.15
C GLN A 58 -4.58 5.62 -17.01
N MET A 59 -3.49 5.63 -16.25
CA MET A 59 -3.33 4.77 -15.07
C MET A 59 -4.45 5.01 -14.05
N GLY A 60 -4.80 6.28 -13.79
CA GLY A 60 -5.92 6.62 -12.92
C GLY A 60 -7.27 6.06 -13.40
N ARG A 61 -7.54 6.16 -14.71
CA ARG A 61 -8.75 5.58 -15.31
C ARG A 61 -8.79 4.05 -15.20
N ASP A 62 -7.66 3.39 -15.47
CA ASP A 62 -7.57 1.93 -15.42
C ASP A 62 -7.71 1.41 -13.99
N ALA A 63 -7.08 2.09 -13.01
CA ALA A 63 -7.25 1.81 -11.60
C ALA A 63 -8.72 1.95 -11.17
N LEU A 64 -9.39 3.03 -11.58
CA LEU A 64 -10.82 3.24 -11.27
C LEU A 64 -11.70 2.14 -11.86
N LYS A 65 -11.45 1.72 -13.10
CA LYS A 65 -12.19 0.61 -13.73
C LYS A 65 -12.08 -0.69 -12.92
N ILE A 66 -10.88 -1.01 -12.44
CA ILE A 66 -10.65 -2.18 -11.59
C ILE A 66 -11.38 -2.03 -10.26
N ALA A 67 -11.29 -0.87 -9.62
CA ALA A 67 -11.97 -0.61 -8.36
C ALA A 67 -13.49 -0.79 -8.48
N LEU A 68 -14.11 -0.28 -9.55
CA LEU A 68 -15.54 -0.48 -9.83
C LEU A 68 -15.89 -1.96 -10.02
N SER A 69 -15.04 -2.73 -10.69
CA SER A 69 -15.23 -4.17 -10.87
C SER A 69 -15.19 -4.93 -9.53
N ILE A 70 -14.23 -4.59 -8.66
CA ILE A 70 -14.11 -5.19 -7.33
C ILE A 70 -15.34 -4.85 -6.48
N MET A 71 -15.75 -3.58 -6.45
CA MET A 71 -16.93 -3.16 -5.68
C MET A 71 -18.19 -3.88 -6.14
N LYS A 72 -18.36 -4.07 -7.44
CA LYS A 72 -19.47 -4.86 -7.99
C LYS A 72 -19.44 -6.30 -7.48
N GLN A 73 -18.29 -6.97 -7.55
CA GLN A 73 -18.14 -8.35 -7.07
C GLN A 73 -18.44 -8.49 -5.57
N ILE A 74 -17.97 -7.53 -4.75
CA ILE A 74 -18.25 -7.49 -3.31
C ILE A 74 -19.76 -7.34 -3.07
N SER A 75 -20.41 -6.39 -3.75
CA SER A 75 -21.84 -6.14 -3.62
C SER A 75 -22.69 -7.35 -4.03
N ASP A 76 -22.38 -7.95 -5.19
CA ASP A 76 -23.09 -9.12 -5.71
C ASP A 76 -22.94 -10.32 -4.76
N THR A 77 -21.74 -10.50 -4.18
CA THR A 77 -21.45 -11.56 -3.23
C THR A 77 -22.19 -11.36 -1.91
N SER A 78 -22.11 -10.16 -1.32
CA SER A 78 -22.81 -9.82 -0.08
C SER A 78 -24.33 -9.99 -0.22
N SER A 79 -24.89 -9.61 -1.37
CA SER A 79 -26.34 -9.72 -1.64
C SER A 79 -26.80 -11.18 -1.74
N ARG A 80 -25.93 -12.09 -2.22
CA ARG A 80 -26.22 -13.53 -2.26
C ARG A 80 -26.19 -14.17 -0.88
N PHE A 81 -25.30 -13.72 0.01
CA PHE A 81 -25.20 -14.25 1.38
C PHE A 81 -26.29 -13.75 2.32
N LEU A 82 -26.93 -12.61 2.01
CA LEU A 82 -28.02 -12.04 2.80
C LEU A 82 -29.42 -12.49 2.33
N ARG A 83 -29.49 -13.36 1.31
CA ARG A 83 -30.70 -14.05 0.86
C ARG A 83 -30.74 -15.47 1.39
#